data_AF-A0A1G7S478-F1
#
_entry.id   AF-A0A1G7S478-F1
#
_cell.length_a   1.000
_cell.length_b   1.000
_cell.length_c   1.000
_cell.angle_alpha   90.00
_cell.angle_beta   90.00
_cell.angle_gamma   90.00
#
_symmetry.space_group_name_H-M   'P 1'
#
loop_
_entity.id
_entity.type
_entity.pdbx_description
1 polymer ?
#
loop_
_entity_poly.entity_id
_entity_poly.type
_entity_poly.pdbx_seq_one_letter_code
_entity_poly.pdbx_strand_id
1 'polypeptide(L)'
;MKKLKHLAVLLVFVFAFLNSYSSVHAAYGNVTTVTSTYNIPAGWMIKSSSTFAGTTTYTIVDLNGAPYGATQSVTSTYNIPYGWMIKSSSTFAGTTTYVIINLNNGPALATQQVTSTVNIPGGWMIKNSSTFAGTTTYTLINLNGTSVGTTVQVTSTLNMPYGWVIKSSSTFAGVTTYTIQKIS
;
A
#
# COMPACT_ATOMS: atom_id res chain seq x y z
N MET A 1 38.09 -6.45 -41.98
CA MET A 1 36.73 -5.85 -42.08
C MET A 1 35.60 -6.66 -41.42
N LYS A 2 35.69 -7.99 -41.22
CA LYS A 2 34.60 -8.79 -40.59
C LYS A 2 34.40 -8.56 -39.08
N LYS A 3 35.46 -8.24 -38.32
CA LYS A 3 35.38 -8.02 -36.85
C LYS A 3 34.62 -6.75 -36.46
N LEU A 4 34.67 -5.70 -37.28
CA LEU A 4 33.95 -4.44 -37.04
C LEU A 4 32.44 -4.60 -37.22
N LYS A 5 32.00 -5.47 -38.15
CA LYS A 5 30.57 -5.80 -38.35
C LYS A 5 29.98 -6.58 -37.17
N HIS A 6 30.75 -7.46 -36.54
CA HIS A 6 30.30 -8.22 -35.37
C HIS A 6 30.20 -7.33 -34.12
N LEU A 7 31.12 -6.37 -33.96
CA LEU A 7 31.06 -5.40 -32.87
C LEU A 7 29.85 -4.45 -33.02
N ALA A 8 29.53 -4.02 -34.25
CA ALA A 8 28.36 -3.21 -34.54
C ALA A 8 27.03 -3.96 -34.27
N VAL A 9 26.94 -5.25 -34.63
CA VAL A 9 25.76 -6.07 -34.34
C VAL A 9 25.59 -6.31 -32.84
N LEU A 10 26.68 -6.53 -32.11
CA LEU A 10 26.66 -6.64 -30.65
C LEU A 10 26.22 -5.33 -29.99
N LEU A 11 26.69 -4.18 -30.49
CA LEU A 11 26.30 -2.87 -29.97
C LEU A 11 24.81 -2.55 -30.23
N VAL A 12 24.28 -2.91 -31.41
CA VAL A 12 22.85 -2.76 -31.72
C VAL A 12 21.99 -3.66 -30.84
N PHE A 13 22.45 -4.89 -30.55
CA PHE A 13 21.77 -5.76 -29.58
C PHE A 13 21.81 -5.16 -28.17
N VAL A 14 22.95 -4.67 -27.69
CA VAL A 14 23.04 -4.05 -26.35
C VAL A 14 22.18 -2.79 -26.26
N PHE A 15 22.09 -1.95 -27.30
CA PHE A 15 21.20 -0.78 -27.33
C PHE A 15 19.71 -1.14 -27.46
N ALA A 16 19.36 -2.22 -28.16
CA ALA A 16 17.98 -2.71 -28.22
C ALA A 16 17.51 -3.29 -26.87
N PHE A 17 18.41 -3.97 -26.14
CA PHE A 17 18.12 -4.50 -24.81
C PHE A 17 18.10 -3.42 -23.72
N LEU A 18 18.92 -2.37 -23.84
CA LEU A 18 18.89 -1.23 -22.89
C LEU A 18 17.65 -0.34 -23.03
N ASN A 19 16.99 -0.33 -24.19
CA ASN A 19 15.73 0.42 -24.39
C ASN A 19 14.48 -0.27 -23.81
N SER A 20 14.62 -1.47 -23.24
CA SER A 20 13.49 -2.23 -22.68
C SER A 20 13.22 -1.96 -21.19
N TYR A 21 14.03 -1.11 -20.54
CA TYR A 21 13.91 -0.83 -19.10
C TYR A 21 13.51 0.62 -18.78
N SER A 22 12.99 1.35 -19.76
CA SER A 22 12.20 2.53 -19.47
C SER A 22 10.81 2.06 -19.04
N SER A 23 10.66 1.65 -17.79
CA SER A 23 9.34 1.47 -17.17
C SER A 23 8.68 2.85 -17.10
N VAL A 24 8.12 3.30 -18.22
CA VAL A 24 7.10 4.35 -18.22
C VAL A 24 5.95 3.72 -17.44
N HIS A 25 5.92 3.96 -16.13
CA HIS A 25 4.80 3.55 -15.31
C HIS A 25 3.55 4.13 -15.97
N ALA A 26 2.53 3.28 -16.12
CA ALA A 26 1.25 3.77 -16.55
C ALA A 26 0.77 4.77 -15.48
N ALA A 27 0.08 5.84 -15.87
CA ALA A 27 -0.49 6.76 -14.90
C ALA A 27 -1.39 6.01 -13.90
N TYR A 28 -1.43 6.49 -12.65
CA TYR A 28 -2.34 5.98 -11.62
C TYR A 28 -3.75 5.75 -12.18
N GLY A 29 -4.31 4.58 -11.89
CA GLY A 29 -5.66 4.21 -12.29
C GLY A 29 -5.76 3.63 -13.70
N ASN A 30 -4.65 3.54 -14.44
CA ASN A 30 -4.63 2.84 -15.73
C ASN A 30 -5.01 1.37 -15.55
N VAL A 31 -5.77 0.85 -16.51
CA VAL A 31 -6.33 -0.50 -16.47
C VAL A 31 -5.87 -1.28 -17.70
N THR A 32 -5.52 -2.54 -17.50
CA THR A 32 -5.28 -3.48 -18.60
C THR A 32 -5.83 -4.86 -18.26
N THR A 33 -5.92 -5.73 -19.25
CA THR A 33 -6.41 -7.10 -19.10
C THR A 33 -5.28 -8.08 -19.37
N VAL A 34 -5.17 -9.09 -18.51
CA VAL A 34 -4.19 -10.19 -18.62
C VAL A 34 -4.89 -11.54 -18.51
N THR A 35 -4.32 -12.59 -19.09
CA THR A 35 -4.85 -13.97 -19.01
C THR A 35 -4.19 -14.81 -17.93
N SER A 36 -3.21 -14.24 -17.20
CA SER A 36 -2.47 -14.91 -16.12
C SER A 36 -2.22 -13.95 -14.97
N THR A 37 -2.23 -14.48 -13.74
CA THR A 37 -1.82 -13.76 -12.53
C THR A 37 -0.32 -13.91 -12.25
N TYR A 38 0.39 -14.72 -13.03
CA TYR A 38 1.83 -14.87 -12.93
C TYR A 38 2.52 -13.63 -13.52
N ASN A 39 3.40 -12.99 -12.75
CA ASN A 39 4.12 -11.76 -13.11
C ASN A 39 3.25 -10.50 -13.30
N ILE A 40 2.25 -10.29 -12.44
CA ILE A 40 1.61 -8.97 -12.34
C ILE A 40 2.70 -7.92 -12.02
N PRO A 41 2.82 -6.82 -12.79
CA PRO A 41 3.85 -5.82 -12.57
C PRO A 41 3.77 -5.20 -11.17
N ALA A 42 4.91 -4.75 -10.64
CA ALA A 42 4.95 -4.09 -9.35
C ALA A 42 4.03 -2.87 -9.30
N GLY A 43 3.26 -2.75 -8.22
CA GLY A 43 2.27 -1.67 -8.05
C GLY A 43 0.97 -1.86 -8.84
N TRP A 44 0.82 -2.94 -9.61
CA TRP A 44 -0.46 -3.32 -10.20
C TRP A 44 -1.23 -4.29 -9.30
N MET A 45 -2.56 -4.19 -9.31
CA MET A 45 -3.44 -5.05 -8.51
C MET A 45 -4.62 -5.59 -9.31
N ILE A 46 -5.11 -6.78 -8.95
CA ILE A 46 -6.29 -7.39 -9.58
C ILE A 46 -7.55 -6.64 -9.13
N LYS A 47 -8.19 -5.94 -10.07
CA LYS A 47 -9.45 -5.24 -9.88
C LYS A 47 -10.63 -6.20 -9.96
N SER A 48 -10.64 -7.06 -10.97
CA SER A 48 -11.71 -8.06 -11.19
C SER A 48 -11.20 -9.24 -12.04
N SER A 49 -11.97 -10.30 -12.10
CA SER A 49 -11.75 -11.42 -13.02
C SER A 49 -13.06 -11.88 -13.64
N SER A 50 -12.99 -12.47 -14.83
CA SER A 50 -14.12 -13.06 -15.54
C SER A 50 -13.68 -14.30 -16.29
N THR A 51 -14.51 -15.33 -16.30
CA THR A 51 -14.26 -16.56 -17.06
C THR A 51 -15.31 -16.72 -18.14
N PHE A 52 -14.87 -16.87 -19.39
CA PHE A 52 -15.73 -17.12 -20.53
C PHE A 52 -15.13 -18.24 -21.40
N ALA A 53 -15.95 -19.22 -21.78
CA ALA A 53 -15.54 -20.36 -22.59
C ALA A 53 -14.25 -21.05 -22.10
N GLY A 54 -14.11 -21.24 -20.78
CA GLY A 54 -12.94 -21.87 -20.16
C GLY A 54 -11.69 -20.98 -20.06
N THR A 55 -11.75 -19.73 -20.53
CA THR A 55 -10.65 -18.77 -20.44
C THR A 55 -10.94 -17.74 -19.36
N THR A 56 -10.03 -17.58 -18.40
CA THR A 56 -10.12 -16.53 -17.37
C THR A 56 -9.28 -15.33 -17.76
N THR A 57 -9.89 -14.15 -17.68
CA THR A 57 -9.22 -12.86 -17.85
C THR A 57 -9.27 -12.07 -16.56
N TYR A 58 -8.18 -11.39 -16.24
CA TYR A 58 -8.04 -10.54 -15.07
C TYR A 58 -7.90 -9.09 -15.53
N THR A 59 -8.73 -8.23 -14.96
CA THR A 59 -8.56 -6.78 -15.09
C THR A 59 -7.65 -6.32 -13.97
N ILE A 60 -6.51 -5.75 -14.32
CA ILE A 60 -5.54 -5.21 -13.36
C ILE A 60 -5.50 -3.68 -13.46
N VAL A 61 -5.15 -3.01 -12.36
CA VAL A 61 -5.09 -1.56 -12.24
C VAL A 61 -3.73 -1.10 -11.68
N ASP A 62 -3.15 -0.06 -12.28
CA ASP A 62 -1.90 0.56 -11.84
C ASP A 62 -2.15 1.47 -10.63
N LEU A 63 -1.44 1.23 -9.53
CA LEU A 63 -1.52 2.03 -8.30
C LEU A 63 -0.34 2.99 -8.12
N ASN A 64 0.62 2.99 -9.06
CA ASN A 64 1.80 3.83 -8.97
C ASN A 64 1.46 5.31 -9.20
N GLY A 65 2.15 6.19 -8.48
CA GLY A 65 1.92 7.64 -8.56
C GLY A 65 0.60 8.11 -7.94
N ALA A 66 -0.14 7.23 -7.25
CA ALA A 66 -1.37 7.61 -6.58
C ALA A 66 -1.12 8.71 -5.52
N PRO A 67 -2.01 9.72 -5.41
CA PRO A 67 -1.92 10.68 -4.32
C PRO A 67 -2.33 10.07 -2.97
N TYR A 68 -1.98 10.74 -1.87
CA TYR A 68 -2.49 10.39 -0.53
C TYR A 68 -4.03 10.36 -0.54
N GLY A 69 -4.62 9.35 0.10
CA GLY A 69 -6.06 9.19 0.23
C GLY A 69 -6.74 8.60 -1.02
N ALA A 70 -5.99 8.35 -2.10
CA ALA A 70 -6.50 7.64 -3.26
C ALA A 70 -7.02 6.25 -2.86
N THR A 71 -8.17 5.84 -3.41
CA THR A 71 -8.79 4.55 -3.11
C THR A 71 -9.01 3.72 -4.36
N GLN A 72 -8.88 2.40 -4.23
CA GLN A 72 -9.17 1.48 -5.32
C GLN A 72 -9.92 0.25 -4.80
N SER A 73 -10.88 -0.24 -5.58
CA SER A 73 -11.52 -1.53 -5.34
C SER A 73 -10.73 -2.63 -6.06
N VAL A 74 -10.41 -3.70 -5.32
CA VAL A 74 -9.63 -4.86 -5.78
C VAL A 74 -10.27 -6.16 -5.28
N THR A 75 -10.02 -7.28 -5.97
CA THR A 75 -10.57 -8.60 -5.61
C THR A 75 -9.51 -9.55 -5.07
N SER A 76 -8.26 -9.08 -4.96
CA SER A 76 -7.15 -9.81 -4.36
C SER A 76 -6.40 -8.91 -3.39
N THR A 77 -5.91 -9.48 -2.30
CA THR A 77 -4.96 -8.85 -1.36
C THR A 77 -3.53 -9.35 -1.57
N TYR A 78 -3.32 -10.24 -2.53
CA TYR A 78 -1.99 -10.71 -2.91
C TYR A 78 -1.22 -9.54 -3.54
N ASN A 79 -0.12 -9.14 -2.92
CA ASN A 79 0.77 -8.04 -3.30
C ASN A 79 0.20 -6.62 -3.17
N ILE A 80 -0.54 -6.32 -2.10
CA ILE A 80 -0.86 -4.91 -1.75
C ILE A 80 0.44 -4.09 -1.74
N PRO A 81 0.57 -3.04 -2.57
CA PRO A 81 1.81 -2.28 -2.65
C PRO A 81 2.10 -1.53 -1.34
N TYR A 82 3.37 -1.25 -1.08
CA TYR A 82 3.78 -0.49 0.11
C TYR A 82 3.04 0.86 0.18
N GLY A 83 2.59 1.21 1.38
CA GLY A 83 1.80 2.42 1.62
C GLY A 83 0.30 2.26 1.37
N TRP A 84 -0.14 1.19 0.70
CA TRP A 84 -1.57 0.88 0.57
C TRP A 84 -2.06 0.01 1.71
N MET A 85 -3.27 0.28 2.19
CA MET A 85 -3.90 -0.43 3.31
C MET A 85 -5.33 -0.81 2.98
N ILE A 86 -5.84 -1.90 3.56
CA ILE A 86 -7.25 -2.29 3.42
C ILE A 86 -8.11 -1.37 4.29
N LYS A 87 -8.96 -0.57 3.65
CA LYS A 87 -9.92 0.33 4.30
C LYS A 87 -11.20 -0.39 4.69
N SER A 88 -11.68 -1.28 3.83
CA SER A 88 -12.87 -2.10 4.08
C SER A 88 -12.91 -3.30 3.12
N SER A 89 -13.81 -4.23 3.39
CA SER A 89 -14.11 -5.34 2.50
C SER A 89 -15.59 -5.70 2.55
N SER A 90 -16.11 -6.22 1.44
CA SER A 90 -17.46 -6.78 1.36
C SER A 90 -17.44 -8.03 0.50
N THR A 91 -18.27 -9.01 0.85
CA THR A 91 -18.42 -10.25 0.08
C THR A 91 -19.84 -10.32 -0.47
N PHE A 92 -19.96 -10.49 -1.77
CA PHE A 92 -21.24 -10.65 -2.46
C PHE A 92 -21.13 -11.78 -3.47
N ALA A 93 -22.10 -12.69 -3.46
CA ALA A 93 -22.15 -13.85 -4.36
C ALA A 93 -20.82 -14.63 -4.43
N GLY A 94 -20.17 -14.84 -3.27
CA GLY A 94 -18.89 -15.57 -3.18
C GLY A 94 -17.65 -14.78 -3.60
N THR A 95 -17.79 -13.53 -4.05
CA THR A 95 -16.67 -12.66 -4.41
C THR A 95 -16.43 -11.63 -3.32
N THR A 96 -15.20 -11.57 -2.81
CA THR A 96 -14.79 -10.53 -1.85
C THR A 96 -14.13 -9.38 -2.60
N THR A 97 -14.66 -8.18 -2.39
CA THR A 97 -14.07 -6.92 -2.85
C THR A 97 -13.45 -6.21 -1.66
N TYR A 98 -12.22 -5.76 -1.81
CA TYR A 98 -11.49 -4.95 -0.85
C TYR A 98 -11.41 -3.52 -1.39
N VAL A 99 -11.71 -2.55 -0.54
CA VAL A 99 -11.36 -1.15 -0.80
C VAL A 99 -10.02 -0.90 -0.13
N ILE A 100 -9.01 -0.57 -0.93
CA ILE A 100 -7.69 -0.18 -0.44
C ILE A 100 -7.51 1.34 -0.52
N ILE A 101 -6.65 1.90 0.32
CA ILE A 101 -6.34 3.33 0.39
C ILE A 101 -4.83 3.57 0.45
N ASN A 102 -4.35 4.57 -0.27
CA ASN A 102 -2.95 4.99 -0.28
C ASN A 102 -2.65 5.95 0.88
N LEU A 103 -1.68 5.60 1.72
CA LEU A 103 -1.21 6.40 2.86
C LEU A 103 0.15 7.06 2.61
N ASN A 104 0.77 6.81 1.45
CA ASN A 104 2.04 7.44 1.08
C ASN A 104 1.89 8.96 1.05
N ASN A 105 2.91 9.67 1.54
CA ASN A 105 2.97 11.14 1.57
C ASN A 105 1.78 11.81 2.27
N GLY A 106 1.13 11.12 3.22
CA GLY A 106 0.09 11.73 4.04
C GLY A 106 0.61 12.94 4.82
N PRO A 107 -0.24 13.94 5.11
CA PRO A 107 0.16 15.08 5.93
C PRO A 107 0.44 14.65 7.39
N ALA A 108 1.22 15.47 8.10
CA ALA A 108 1.49 15.23 9.52
C ALA A 108 0.16 15.21 10.32
N LEU A 109 0.05 14.27 11.25
CA LEU A 109 -1.13 14.01 12.08
C LEU A 109 -2.40 13.60 11.32
N ALA A 110 -2.29 13.30 10.01
CA ALA A 110 -3.38 12.71 9.26
C ALA A 110 -3.84 11.41 9.92
N THR A 111 -5.15 11.18 9.93
CA THR A 111 -5.73 9.94 10.47
C THR A 111 -6.44 9.16 9.39
N GLN A 112 -6.32 7.84 9.41
CA GLN A 112 -7.04 6.99 8.46
C GLN A 112 -7.56 5.71 9.12
N GLN A 113 -8.81 5.36 8.81
CA GLN A 113 -9.41 4.10 9.24
C GLN A 113 -9.09 2.97 8.26
N VAL A 114 -8.72 1.82 8.81
CA VAL A 114 -8.37 0.58 8.10
C VAL A 114 -8.91 -0.64 8.85
N THR A 115 -9.13 -1.74 8.16
CA THR A 115 -9.58 -3.02 8.76
C THR A 115 -8.47 -4.06 8.89
N SER A 116 -7.24 -3.70 8.51
CA SER A 116 -6.06 -4.54 8.65
C SER A 116 -4.89 -3.76 9.22
N THR A 117 -4.06 -4.40 10.03
CA THR A 117 -2.79 -3.86 10.55
C THR A 117 -1.58 -4.46 9.84
N VAL A 118 -1.81 -5.33 8.85
CA VAL A 118 -0.73 -5.90 8.03
C VAL A 118 -0.11 -4.77 7.21
N ASN A 119 1.21 -4.63 7.27
CA ASN A 119 2.00 -3.66 6.52
C ASN A 119 1.68 -2.17 6.80
N ILE A 120 1.39 -1.81 8.06
CA ILE A 120 1.29 -0.40 8.46
C ILE A 120 2.54 0.36 7.96
N PRO A 121 2.39 1.42 7.15
CA PRO A 121 3.53 2.11 6.56
C PRO A 121 4.38 2.82 7.62
N GLY A 122 5.67 2.99 7.34
CA GLY A 122 6.59 3.70 8.22
C GLY A 122 6.08 5.09 8.60
N GLY A 123 6.16 5.43 9.89
CA GLY A 123 5.65 6.69 10.42
C GLY A 123 4.16 6.68 10.77
N TRP A 124 3.39 5.67 10.37
CA TRP A 124 2.01 5.51 10.82
C TRP A 124 1.94 4.63 12.07
N MET A 125 1.06 4.98 13.01
CA MET A 125 0.83 4.23 14.25
C MET A 125 -0.65 4.03 14.53
N ILE A 126 -1.00 3.00 15.31
CA ILE A 126 -2.40 2.75 15.72
C ILE A 126 -2.76 3.72 16.86
N LYS A 127 -3.60 4.71 16.53
CA LYS A 127 -4.14 5.68 17.49
C LYS A 127 -5.17 5.03 18.41
N ASN A 128 -6.09 4.25 17.85
CA ASN A 128 -7.08 3.46 18.57
C ASN A 128 -7.66 2.37 17.67
N SER A 129 -8.48 1.50 18.25
CA SER A 129 -9.28 0.52 17.52
C SER A 129 -10.67 0.38 18.13
N SER A 130 -11.64 0.01 17.31
CA SER A 130 -12.99 -0.35 17.75
C SER A 130 -13.45 -1.61 17.03
N THR A 131 -14.25 -2.43 17.69
CA THR A 131 -14.87 -3.62 17.08
C THR A 131 -16.38 -3.46 17.11
N PHE A 132 -17.01 -3.55 15.94
CA PHE A 132 -18.46 -3.51 15.81
C PHE A 132 -18.91 -4.64 14.89
N ALA A 133 -19.93 -5.39 15.32
CA ALA A 133 -20.48 -6.52 14.57
C ALA A 133 -19.41 -7.49 14.03
N GLY A 134 -18.40 -7.81 14.86
CA GLY A 134 -17.31 -8.72 14.50
C GLY A 134 -16.23 -8.13 13.59
N THR A 135 -16.33 -6.86 13.19
CA THR A 135 -15.31 -6.17 12.38
C THR A 135 -14.50 -5.21 13.24
N THR A 136 -13.19 -5.40 13.30
CA THR A 136 -12.27 -4.45 13.95
C THR A 136 -11.81 -3.40 12.95
N THR A 137 -11.97 -2.13 13.32
CA THR A 137 -11.43 -0.98 12.61
C THR A 137 -10.32 -0.36 13.45
N TYR A 138 -9.21 -0.04 12.81
CA TYR A 138 -8.07 0.65 13.41
C TYR A 138 -8.01 2.06 12.86
N THR A 139 -7.90 3.05 13.76
CA THR A 139 -7.55 4.41 13.37
C THR A 139 -6.04 4.53 13.40
N LEU A 140 -5.43 4.75 12.25
CA LEU A 140 -4.01 5.07 12.15
C LEU A 140 -3.80 6.58 12.24
N ILE A 141 -2.61 7.00 12.69
CA ILE A 141 -2.15 8.40 12.69
C ILE A 141 -0.76 8.49 12.08
N ASN A 142 -0.54 9.48 11.20
CA ASN A 142 0.74 9.75 10.60
C ASN A 142 1.59 10.66 11.49
N LEU A 143 2.78 10.19 11.85
CA LEU A 143 3.74 10.92 12.68
C LEU A 143 4.90 11.50 11.88
N ASN A 144 4.93 11.27 10.56
CA ASN A 144 5.93 11.87 9.68
C ASN A 144 5.76 13.39 9.63
N GLY A 145 6.88 14.12 9.61
CA GLY A 145 6.89 15.58 9.48
C GLY A 145 6.38 16.37 10.70
N THR A 146 6.10 15.72 11.83
CA THR A 146 5.70 16.43 13.06
C THR A 146 6.88 17.19 13.68
N SER A 147 6.59 18.28 14.38
CA SER A 147 7.61 19.06 15.10
C SER A 147 8.06 18.37 16.39
N VAL A 148 9.32 18.57 16.80
CA VAL A 148 9.82 18.18 18.13
C VAL A 148 8.92 18.79 19.22
N GLY A 149 8.64 18.02 20.27
CA GLY A 149 7.73 18.38 21.35
C GLY A 149 6.28 17.92 21.12
N THR A 150 5.90 17.56 19.89
CA THR A 150 4.55 17.06 19.56
C THR A 150 4.20 15.83 20.38
N THR A 151 3.01 15.82 20.98
CA THR A 151 2.52 14.73 21.83
C THR A 151 1.27 14.09 21.22
N VAL A 152 1.20 12.76 21.20
CA VAL A 152 0.10 11.98 20.62
C VAL A 152 -0.26 10.81 21.54
N GLN A 153 -1.54 10.43 21.55
CA GLN A 153 -2.02 9.21 22.22
C GLN A 153 -2.14 8.08 21.20
N VAL A 154 -1.60 6.90 21.53
CA VAL A 154 -1.67 5.68 20.72
C VAL A 154 -2.01 4.47 21.59
N THR A 155 -2.65 3.46 21.03
CA THR A 155 -2.97 2.21 21.75
C THR A 155 -2.00 1.07 21.43
N SER A 156 -1.03 1.32 20.56
CA SER A 156 0.04 0.38 20.23
C SER A 156 1.36 1.13 20.05
N THR A 157 2.44 0.54 20.54
CA THR A 157 3.82 1.01 20.33
C THR A 157 4.50 0.26 19.18
N LEU A 158 3.79 -0.68 18.54
CA LEU A 158 4.26 -1.36 17.34
C LEU A 158 4.53 -0.29 16.25
N ASN A 159 5.73 -0.34 15.66
CA ASN A 159 6.20 0.61 14.65
C ASN A 159 6.39 2.06 15.13
N MET A 160 6.70 2.26 16.42
CA MET A 160 7.07 3.59 16.90
C MET A 160 8.23 4.17 16.08
N PRO A 161 8.05 5.35 15.44
CA PRO A 161 9.09 5.92 14.60
C PRO A 161 10.29 6.37 15.43
N TYR A 162 11.46 6.42 14.79
CA TYR A 162 12.65 7.01 15.42
C TYR A 162 12.36 8.43 15.91
N GLY A 163 12.98 8.80 17.04
CA GLY A 163 12.80 10.11 17.66
C GLY A 163 11.51 10.27 18.46
N TRP A 164 10.72 9.20 18.65
CA TRP A 164 9.57 9.19 19.56
C TRP A 164 9.87 8.41 20.83
N VAL A 165 9.35 8.89 21.96
CA VAL A 165 9.44 8.23 23.27
C VAL A 165 8.09 8.19 23.97
N ILE A 166 7.89 7.20 24.84
CA ILE A 166 6.71 7.12 25.71
C ILE A 166 6.94 8.04 26.92
N LYS A 167 6.05 9.02 27.14
CA LYS A 167 6.05 9.87 28.34
C LYS A 167 5.25 9.29 29.48
N SER A 168 4.14 8.64 29.17
CA SER A 168 3.26 8.01 30.16
C SER A 168 2.37 6.97 29.49
N SER A 169 1.78 6.11 30.31
CA SER A 169 0.77 5.16 29.86
C SER A 169 -0.32 5.02 30.93
N SER A 170 -1.54 4.76 30.49
CA SER A 170 -2.65 4.41 31.37
C SER A 170 -3.40 3.21 30.79
N THR A 171 -3.96 2.37 31.65
CA THR A 171 -4.77 1.22 31.23
C THR A 171 -6.16 1.37 31.81
N PHE A 172 -7.17 1.31 30.94
CA PHE A 172 -8.57 1.33 31.33
C PHE A 172 -9.34 0.26 30.55
N ALA A 173 -10.15 -0.52 31.25
CA ALA A 173 -10.94 -1.62 30.67
C ALA A 173 -10.11 -2.56 29.76
N GLY A 174 -8.87 -2.87 30.15
CA GLY A 174 -7.97 -3.75 29.39
C GLY A 174 -7.29 -3.11 28.17
N VAL A 175 -7.50 -1.81 27.92
CA VAL A 175 -6.85 -1.07 26.83
C VAL A 175 -5.77 -0.16 27.42
N THR A 176 -4.53 -0.35 27.00
CA THR A 176 -3.41 0.55 27.33
C THR A 176 -3.33 1.67 26.30
N THR A 177 -3.34 2.91 26.78
CA THR A 177 -3.07 4.11 25.99
C THR A 177 -1.70 4.66 26.38
N TYR A 178 -0.87 4.96 25.39
CA TYR A 178 0.46 5.55 25.55
C TYR A 178 0.44 7.00 25.09
N THR A 179 0.91 7.89 25.96
CA THR A 179 1.29 9.25 25.57
C THR A 179 2.70 9.20 25.01
N ILE A 180 2.87 9.43 23.71
CA ILE A 180 4.18 9.50 23.06
C ILE A 180 4.54 10.93 22.70
N GLN A 181 5.82 11.28 22.74
CA GLN A 181 6.34 12.59 22.36
C GLN A 181 7.52 12.49 21.40
N LYS A 182 7.55 13.36 20.39
CA LYS A 182 8.71 13.52 19.52
C LYS A 182 9.81 14.31 20.21
N ILE A 183 11.03 13.79 20.23
CA ILE A 183 12.22 14.38 20.88
C ILE A 183 13.34 14.74 19.91
N SER A 184 13.29 14.23 18.67
CA SER A 184 14.26 14.54 17.59
C SER A 184 13.62 14.33 16.22
#